data_AF-A0A926F951-F1
#
_entry.id   AF-A0A926F951-F1
#
_cell.length_a   1.000
_cell.length_b   1.000
_cell.length_c   1.000
_cell.angle_alpha   90.00
_cell.angle_beta   90.00
_cell.angle_gamma   90.00
#
_symmetry.space_group_name_H-M   'P 1'
#
loop_
_entity.id
_entity.type
_entity.pdbx_description
1 polymer ?
#
loop_
_entity_poly.entity_id
_entity_poly.type
_entity_poly.pdbx_seq_one_letter_code
_entity_poly.pdbx_strand_id
1 'polypeptide(L)' 'MFAWLAQNISTIIVAAVLILIVALIVKYLVKNKRQGKSSCGAGCAHCALHGKCHGAK' A
#
# COMPACT_ATOMS: atom_id res chain seq x y z
N MET A 1 10.99 -34.44 -8.76
CA MET A 1 10.66 -33.15 -8.11
C MET A 1 10.95 -31.94 -8.99
N PHE A 2 12.11 -31.85 -9.67
CA PHE A 2 12.45 -30.71 -10.55
C PHE A 2 11.49 -30.50 -11.76
N ALA A 3 10.89 -31.57 -12.29
CA ALA A 3 9.93 -31.46 -13.39
C ALA A 3 8.66 -30.67 -13.01
N TRP A 4 8.17 -30.79 -11.77
CA TRP A 4 6.99 -30.04 -11.31
C TRP A 4 7.29 -28.54 -11.22
N LEU A 5 8.48 -28.19 -10.73
CA LEU A 5 8.94 -26.80 -10.74
C LEU A 5 8.99 -26.28 -12.17
N ALA A 6 9.64 -27.02 -13.10
CA ALA A 6 9.77 -26.65 -14.50
C ALA A 6 8.42 -26.41 -15.21
N GLN A 7 7.41 -27.25 -14.94
CA GLN A 7 6.06 -27.08 -15.51
C GLN A 7 5.29 -25.90 -14.93
N ASN A 8 5.61 -25.47 -13.70
CA ASN A 8 4.92 -24.38 -13.01
C ASN A 8 5.75 -23.08 -12.93
N ILE A 9 6.87 -22.99 -13.66
CA ILE A 9 7.74 -21.80 -13.69
C ILE A 9 6.93 -20.54 -14.02
N SER A 10 6.07 -20.60 -15.03
CA SER A 10 5.25 -19.45 -15.45
C SER A 10 4.34 -18.95 -14.33
N THR A 11 3.67 -19.87 -13.64
CA THR A 11 2.78 -19.53 -12.50
C THR A 11 3.55 -18.92 -11.35
N ILE A 12 4.74 -19.45 -11.04
CA ILE A 12 5.61 -18.93 -9.98
C ILE A 12 6.08 -17.51 -10.32
N ILE A 13 6.45 -17.25 -11.59
CA ILE A 13 6.86 -15.92 -12.04
C ILE A 13 5.70 -14.92 -11.91
N VAL A 14 4.51 -15.27 -12.37
CA VAL A 14 3.33 -14.40 -12.26
C VAL A 14 3.01 -14.10 -10.79
N ALA A 15 3.03 -15.12 -9.93
CA ALA A 15 2.83 -14.93 -8.49
C ALA A 15 3.89 -14.01 -7.88
N ALA A 16 5.17 -14.16 -8.24
CA ALA A 16 6.24 -13.30 -7.75
C ALA A 16 6.06 -11.83 -8.18
N VAL A 17 5.65 -11.59 -9.43
CA VAL A 17 5.35 -10.23 -9.92
C VAL A 17 4.18 -9.60 -9.17
N LEU A 18 3.10 -10.36 -8.93
CA LEU A 18 1.96 -9.87 -8.16
C LEU A 18 2.34 -9.51 -6.72
N ILE A 19 3.14 -10.36 -6.06
CA ILE A 19 3.65 -10.08 -4.71
C ILE A 19 4.49 -8.81 -4.70
N LEU A 20 5.36 -8.63 -5.70
CA LEU A 20 6.19 -7.43 -5.82
C LEU A 20 5.35 -6.16 -5.99
N ILE A 21 4.32 -6.20 -6.84
CA ILE A 21 3.39 -5.07 -7.03
C ILE A 21 2.66 -4.72 -5.73
N VAL A 22 2.12 -5.72 -5.02
CA VAL A 22 1.43 -5.50 -3.73
C VAL A 22 2.39 -4.90 -2.70
N ALA A 23 3.62 -5.41 -2.59
CA ALA A 23 4.63 -4.89 -1.68
C ALA A 23 4.96 -3.41 -1.99
N LEU A 24 5.06 -3.04 -3.27
CA LEU A 24 5.27 -1.65 -3.69
C LEU A 24 4.08 -0.75 -3.31
N ILE A 25 2.85 -1.21 -3.50
CA ILE A 25 1.63 -0.47 -3.11
C ILE A 25 1.61 -0.26 -1.59
N VAL A 26 1.85 -1.31 -0.80
CA VAL A 26 1.88 -1.21 0.66
C VAL A 26 2.97 -0.23 1.11
N LYS A 27 4.18 -0.32 0.54
CA LYS A 27 5.27 0.62 0.84
C LYS A 27 4.89 2.07 0.50
N TYR A 28 4.25 2.28 -0.63
CA TYR A 28 3.74 3.59 -1.06
C TYR A 28 2.69 4.13 -0.07
N LEU A 29 1.71 3.31 0.31
CA LEU A 29 0.67 3.68 1.28
C LEU A 29 1.26 3.98 2.66
N VAL A 30 2.22 3.19 3.14
CA VAL A 30 2.89 3.44 4.43
C VAL A 30 3.69 4.75 4.38
N LYS A 31 4.44 4.99 3.30
CA LYS A 31 5.15 6.26 3.10
C LYS A 31 4.18 7.44 3.08
N ASN A 32 3.07 7.33 2.35
CA ASN A 32 2.03 8.35 2.29
C ASN A 32 1.40 8.61 3.67
N LYS A 33 1.07 7.55 4.41
CA LYS A 33 0.54 7.65 5.78
C LYS A 33 1.52 8.34 6.71
N ARG A 34 2.82 8.01 6.63
CA ARG A 34 3.88 8.69 7.41
C ARG A 34 4.04 10.16 7.03
N GLN A 35 3.74 10.52 5.78
CA GLN A 35 3.70 11.91 5.31
C GLN A 35 2.37 12.63 5.63
N GLY A 36 1.48 12.03 6.43
CA GLY A 36 0.18 12.62 6.77
C GLY A 36 -0.84 12.60 5.62
N LYS A 37 -0.52 11.94 4.50
CA LYS A 37 -1.44 11.75 3.36
C LYS A 37 -2.43 10.64 3.72
N SER A 38 -3.49 11.02 4.43
CA SER A 38 -4.67 10.20 4.72
C SER A 38 -5.84 10.59 3.81
N SER A 39 -7.01 9.99 4.02
CA SER A 39 -8.26 10.39 3.34
C SER A 39 -8.57 11.89 3.50
N CYS A 40 -8.05 12.58 4.54
CA CYS A 40 -8.18 14.03 4.69
C CYS A 40 -7.14 14.86 3.90
N GLY A 41 -6.26 14.21 3.13
CA GLY A 41 -5.35 14.85 2.18
C GLY A 41 -4.34 15.80 2.81
N ALA A 42 -3.45 15.33 3.70
CA ALA A 42 -2.20 16.01 4.16
C ALA A 42 -2.25 17.55 4.38
N GLY A 43 -3.42 18.08 4.73
CA GLY A 43 -3.74 19.51 4.76
C GLY A 43 -4.94 19.77 5.65
N CYS A 44 -5.05 18.97 6.73
CA CYS A 44 -6.17 19.02 7.66
C CYS A 44 -6.30 20.41 8.35
N ALA A 45 -5.29 21.29 8.25
CA ALA A 45 -5.29 22.66 8.76
C ALA A 45 -6.42 23.56 8.23
N HIS A 46 -6.86 23.37 6.99
CA HIS A 46 -7.99 24.13 6.39
C HIS A 46 -9.13 23.19 5.92
N CYS A 47 -9.11 21.93 6.35
CA CYS A 47 -10.17 20.98 6.00
C CYS A 47 -11.49 21.40 6.67
N ALA A 48 -12.62 21.31 5.94
CA ALA A 48 -13.95 21.59 6.48
C ALA A 48 -14.30 20.76 7.73
N LEU A 49 -13.59 19.63 7.93
CA LEU A 49 -13.70 18.75 9.08
C LEU A 49 -12.51 18.83 10.07
N HIS A 50 -11.63 19.85 9.99
CA HIS A 50 -10.45 20.01 10.86
C HIS A 50 -10.78 19.72 12.33
N GLY A 51 -11.80 20.40 12.89
CA GLY A 51 -12.18 20.27 14.30
C GLY A 51 -12.92 18.98 14.70
N LYS A 52 -13.23 18.08 13.74
CA LYS A 52 -13.92 16.80 14.02
C LYS A 52 -13.05 15.57 13.71
N CYS A 53 -12.25 15.63 12.64
CA CYS A 53 -11.39 14.51 12.23
C CYS A 53 -10.20 14.28 13.16
N HIS A 54 -9.71 15.34 13.81
CA HIS A 54 -8.65 15.28 14.82
C HIS A 54 -9.17 15.88 16.12
N GLY A 55 -10.18 15.24 16.72
CA GLY A 55 -10.67 15.58 18.05
C GLY A 55 -9.52 15.54 19.06
N ALA A 56 -9.30 16.66 19.73
CA ALA A 56 -8.29 16.84 20.75
C ALA A 56 -8.39 15.76 21.82
N LYS A 57 -7.23 15.31 22.31
CA LYS A 57 -7.13 14.98 23.72
C LYS A 57 -6.90 16.27 24.49
#